data_AF-A0A517NM52-F1
#
_entry.id   AF-A0A517NM52-F1
#
_cell.length_a   1.000
_cell.length_b   1.000
_cell.length_c   1.000
_cell.angle_alpha   90.00
_cell.angle_beta   90.00
_cell.angle_gamma   90.00
#
_symmetry.space_group_name_H-M   'P 1'
#
loop_
_entity.id
_entity.type
_entity.pdbx_description
1 polymer ?
#
loop_
_entity_poly.entity_id
_entity_poly.type
_entity_poly.pdbx_seq_one_letter_code
_entity_poly.pdbx_strand_id
1 'polypeptide(L)'
;MSTTAKYRDVSLGDPETDIPCACCDQPLLSTSDYCPTCETPTTLSSTVAARGGRQDFISVLGASNAGKTVYLGLLLDILSKGSDAFRGSATSAFSIDLQEQVVTALERKMFPEKTPTEADAWKWLHCQISMAKKKSTEHIDLISPDFAGEAIAMEINQSGMYPAIGHVVQKSTGLMILCDSLRVRDEGSAEDLFGMKLASYIAGQHGLTTDSAARKDAGPSIAIVFTKCDGCPEAIEDPARFAANNTPRMFEYCRRTFTNHNFFAASVAGSSGTLADSNGRQTRMPFHIQPQGVLEPLRWIVGQG
;
A
#
# COMPACT_ATOMS: atom_id res chain seq x y z
N MET A 1 -2.35 71.77 -18.32
CA MET A 1 -1.28 70.77 -18.54
C MET A 1 -1.47 69.68 -17.49
N SER A 2 -2.09 68.57 -17.89
CA SER A 2 -2.47 67.46 -17.01
C SER A 2 -1.47 66.32 -17.21
N THR A 3 -0.79 65.92 -16.15
CA THR A 3 0.18 64.81 -16.12
C THR A 3 -0.55 63.49 -15.90
N THR A 4 -0.72 62.73 -16.98
CA THR A 4 -1.25 61.37 -16.98
C THR A 4 -0.15 60.38 -16.55
N ALA A 5 -0.30 59.82 -15.34
CA ALA A 5 0.51 58.70 -14.87
C ALA A 5 0.11 57.42 -15.61
N LYS A 6 1.06 56.82 -16.32
CA LYS A 6 0.92 55.49 -16.93
C LYS A 6 1.00 54.43 -15.84
N TYR A 7 -0.15 53.83 -15.51
CA TYR A 7 -0.20 52.55 -14.79
C TYR A 7 0.34 51.48 -15.74
N ARG A 8 1.53 50.94 -15.45
CA ARG A 8 2.04 49.72 -16.09
C ARG A 8 1.42 48.55 -15.35
N ASP A 9 0.48 47.90 -16.03
CA ASP A 9 -0.03 46.60 -15.64
C ASP A 9 1.11 45.59 -15.86
N VAL A 10 1.71 45.13 -14.76
CA VAL A 10 2.67 44.03 -14.75
C VAL A 10 1.91 42.84 -14.20
N SER A 11 1.18 42.15 -15.07
CA SER A 11 0.72 40.80 -14.81
C SER A 11 1.95 39.88 -14.80
N LEU A 12 2.50 39.70 -13.60
CA LEU A 12 3.38 38.59 -13.23
C LEU A 12 2.56 37.30 -13.35
N GLY A 13 2.46 36.76 -14.55
CA GLY A 13 2.17 35.34 -14.71
C GLY A 13 3.43 34.60 -14.32
N ASP A 14 3.48 34.05 -13.10
CA ASP A 14 4.44 32.99 -12.82
C ASP A 14 4.26 31.93 -13.91
N PRO A 15 5.34 31.44 -14.55
CA PRO A 15 5.21 30.31 -15.44
C PRO A 15 4.61 29.17 -14.62
N GLU A 16 3.41 28.72 -14.98
CA GLU A 16 2.82 27.51 -14.41
C GLU A 16 3.83 26.38 -14.62
N THR A 17 4.57 26.06 -13.58
CA THR A 17 5.49 24.94 -13.60
C THR A 17 4.65 23.69 -13.53
N ASP A 18 4.49 23.01 -14.66
CA ASP A 18 3.86 21.70 -14.75
C ASP A 18 4.53 20.75 -13.74
N ILE A 19 3.79 20.34 -12.71
CA ILE A 19 4.28 19.39 -11.72
C ILE A 19 4.07 17.99 -12.31
N PRO A 20 5.08 17.12 -12.35
CA PRO A 20 4.91 15.75 -12.81
C PRO A 20 4.05 14.96 -11.82
N CYS A 21 3.16 14.12 -12.33
CA CYS A 21 2.35 13.24 -11.50
C CYS A 21 3.23 12.29 -10.68
N ALA A 22 2.98 12.22 -9.37
CA ALA A 22 3.71 11.34 -8.46
C ALA A 22 3.67 9.86 -8.90
N CYS A 23 2.62 9.43 -9.61
CA CYS A 23 2.45 8.03 -10.00
C CYS A 23 2.95 7.73 -11.42
N CYS A 24 2.50 8.46 -12.44
CA CYS A 24 2.79 8.17 -13.85
C CYS A 24 3.73 9.17 -14.55
N ASP A 25 4.23 10.17 -13.82
CA ASP A 25 5.14 11.23 -14.30
C ASP A 25 4.59 12.12 -15.44
N GLN A 26 3.31 11.97 -15.80
CA GLN A 26 2.64 12.87 -16.75
C GLN A 26 2.52 14.29 -16.18
N PRO A 27 2.66 15.33 -17.01
CA PRO A 27 2.50 16.72 -16.55
C PRO A 27 1.07 16.96 -16.06
N LEU A 28 0.95 17.58 -14.90
CA LEU A 28 -0.34 17.97 -14.32
C LEU A 28 -0.64 19.42 -14.61
N LEU A 29 -1.88 19.67 -15.03
CA LEU A 29 -2.44 21.02 -15.13
C LEU A 29 -2.71 21.57 -13.73
N SER A 30 -2.35 22.82 -13.48
CA SER A 30 -2.56 23.53 -12.22
C SER A 30 -4.03 23.52 -11.73
N THR A 31 -4.98 23.40 -12.66
CA THR A 31 -6.43 23.46 -12.39
C THR A 31 -7.08 22.10 -12.13
N SER A 32 -6.36 20.99 -12.27
CA SER A 32 -6.95 19.65 -12.12
C SER A 32 -6.70 19.09 -10.73
N ASP A 33 -7.74 18.55 -10.09
CA ASP A 33 -7.63 17.90 -8.78
C ASP A 33 -6.94 16.53 -8.86
N TYR A 34 -6.98 15.89 -10.05
CA TYR A 34 -6.47 14.54 -10.27
C TYR A 34 -5.72 14.42 -11.60
N CYS A 35 -4.78 13.49 -11.67
CA CYS A 35 -4.11 13.14 -12.92
C CYS A 35 -5.11 12.55 -13.94
N PRO A 36 -5.18 13.06 -15.18
CA PRO A 36 -6.11 12.53 -16.19
C PRO A 36 -5.77 11.12 -16.68
N THR A 37 -4.56 10.62 -16.38
CA THR A 37 -4.09 9.30 -16.83
C THR A 37 -4.26 8.23 -15.77
N CYS A 38 -3.98 8.55 -14.51
CA CYS A 38 -3.91 7.56 -13.43
C CYS A 38 -4.68 7.98 -12.17
N GLU A 39 -5.47 9.06 -12.24
CA GLU A 39 -6.35 9.53 -11.16
C GLU A 39 -5.62 9.77 -9.82
N THR A 40 -4.31 9.96 -9.86
CA THR A 40 -3.52 10.32 -8.69
C THR A 40 -3.82 11.77 -8.32
N PRO A 41 -4.12 12.09 -7.05
CA PRO A 41 -4.38 13.45 -6.62
C PRO A 41 -3.22 14.38 -6.94
N THR A 42 -3.53 15.56 -7.50
CA THR A 42 -2.52 16.60 -7.77
C THR A 42 -1.86 17.07 -6.48
N THR A 43 -2.61 17.11 -5.37
CA THR A 43 -2.09 17.44 -4.03
C THR A 43 -0.99 16.49 -3.57
N LEU A 44 -1.10 15.18 -3.86
CA LEU A 44 -0.05 14.21 -3.58
C LEU A 44 1.19 14.53 -4.41
N SER A 45 1.01 14.74 -5.71
CA SER A 45 2.10 15.06 -6.66
C SER A 45 2.85 16.33 -6.26
N SER A 46 2.13 17.39 -5.88
CA SER A 46 2.72 18.63 -5.38
C SER A 46 3.49 18.43 -4.07
N THR A 47 2.95 17.64 -3.13
CA THR A 47 3.64 17.37 -1.86
C THR A 47 4.93 16.58 -2.08
N VAL A 48 4.88 15.59 -2.96
CA VAL A 48 6.01 14.73 -3.33
C VAL A 48 7.08 15.53 -4.09
N ALA A 49 6.67 16.43 -5.00
CA ALA A 49 7.58 17.31 -5.73
C ALA A 49 8.25 18.35 -4.82
N ALA A 50 7.50 18.98 -3.91
CA ALA A 50 7.99 20.02 -3.01
C ALA A 50 9.08 19.52 -2.04
N ARG A 51 9.05 18.22 -1.68
CA ARG A 51 10.04 17.62 -0.77
C ARG A 51 11.42 17.50 -1.40
N GLY A 52 11.48 17.15 -2.69
CA GLY A 52 12.71 16.69 -3.34
C GLY A 52 13.26 15.38 -2.75
N GLY A 53 14.37 14.89 -3.31
CA GLY A 53 15.05 13.67 -2.84
C GLY A 53 14.49 12.36 -3.39
N ARG A 54 14.99 11.22 -2.88
CA ARG A 54 14.61 9.87 -3.33
C ARG A 54 13.21 9.50 -2.84
N GLN A 55 12.30 9.19 -3.76
CA GLN A 55 10.93 8.76 -3.48
C GLN A 55 10.89 7.24 -3.56
N ASP A 56 10.53 6.57 -2.46
CA ASP A 56 10.51 5.11 -2.39
C ASP A 56 9.07 4.65 -2.26
N PHE A 57 8.41 4.35 -3.38
CA PHE A 57 7.03 3.86 -3.34
C PHE A 57 6.99 2.49 -2.68
N ILE A 58 6.19 2.37 -1.61
CA ILE A 58 5.93 1.11 -0.93
C ILE A 58 4.43 0.86 -0.96
N SER A 59 4.03 -0.17 -1.70
CA SER A 59 2.62 -0.41 -2.01
C SER A 59 2.05 -1.60 -1.28
N VAL A 60 0.78 -1.51 -0.90
CA VAL A 60 0.04 -2.63 -0.28
C VAL A 60 -1.02 -3.14 -1.24
N LEU A 61 -0.90 -4.41 -1.62
CA LEU A 61 -1.78 -5.11 -2.55
C LEU A 61 -2.37 -6.34 -1.88
N GLY A 62 -3.45 -6.87 -2.45
CA GLY A 62 -4.09 -8.08 -1.91
C GLY A 62 -5.53 -8.21 -2.36
N ALA A 63 -6.06 -9.43 -2.21
CA ALA A 63 -7.43 -9.74 -2.60
C ALA A 63 -8.46 -8.89 -1.86
N SER A 64 -9.71 -8.96 -2.32
CA SER A 64 -10.83 -8.39 -1.57
C SER A 64 -10.90 -9.03 -0.19
N ASN A 65 -11.24 -8.21 0.81
CA ASN A 65 -11.28 -8.60 2.23
C ASN A 65 -9.95 -9.10 2.83
N ALA A 66 -8.80 -8.98 2.16
CA ALA A 66 -7.49 -9.33 2.72
C ALA A 66 -7.05 -8.43 3.90
N GLY A 67 -7.82 -7.39 4.23
CA GLY A 67 -7.55 -6.51 5.38
C GLY A 67 -6.68 -5.29 5.07
N LYS A 68 -6.54 -4.89 3.79
CA LYS A 68 -5.73 -3.76 3.32
C LYS A 68 -6.00 -2.45 4.08
N THR A 69 -7.24 -1.97 4.09
CA THR A 69 -7.66 -0.75 4.78
C THR A 69 -7.30 -0.77 6.26
N VAL A 70 -7.61 -1.88 6.95
CA VAL A 70 -7.33 -2.03 8.39
C VAL A 70 -5.82 -2.07 8.65
N TYR A 71 -5.08 -2.80 7.82
CA TYR A 71 -3.63 -2.92 7.90
C TYR A 71 -2.96 -1.56 7.70
N LEU A 72 -3.33 -0.82 6.65
CA LEU A 72 -2.81 0.52 6.36
C LEU A 72 -3.13 1.51 7.49
N GLY A 73 -4.39 1.57 7.94
CA GLY A 73 -4.78 2.49 9.01
C GLY A 73 -4.06 2.22 10.34
N LEU A 74 -3.85 0.95 10.70
CA LEU A 74 -3.07 0.60 11.89
C LEU A 74 -1.57 0.78 11.71
N LEU A 75 -1.05 0.54 10.51
CA LEU A 75 0.34 0.83 10.21
C LEU A 75 0.63 2.31 10.43
N LEU A 76 -0.25 3.20 9.96
CA LEU A 76 -0.16 4.64 10.25
C LEU A 76 -0.25 4.95 11.73
N ASP A 77 -1.20 4.34 12.45
CA ASP A 77 -1.37 4.57 13.88
C ASP A 77 -0.11 4.20 14.66
N ILE A 78 0.45 3.02 14.39
CA ILE A 78 1.70 2.55 14.99
C ILE A 78 2.87 3.47 14.61
N LEU A 79 2.97 3.87 13.34
CA LEU A 79 4.03 4.78 12.86
C LEU A 79 3.96 6.15 13.53
N SER A 80 2.75 6.70 13.72
CA SER A 80 2.53 8.01 14.35
C SER A 80 2.95 8.01 15.84
N LYS A 81 2.81 6.85 16.49
CA LYS A 81 3.19 6.59 17.90
C LYS A 81 4.59 5.98 18.03
N GLY A 82 5.31 5.80 16.92
CA GLY A 82 6.61 5.12 16.87
C GLY A 82 7.70 5.86 17.66
N SER A 83 8.73 5.12 18.06
CA SER A 83 9.92 5.69 18.72
C SER A 83 10.82 6.42 17.73
N ASP A 84 11.74 7.26 18.24
CA ASP A 84 12.63 8.09 17.42
C ASP A 84 13.48 7.30 16.39
N ALA A 85 13.65 5.99 16.59
CA ALA A 85 14.38 5.13 15.65
C ALA A 85 13.58 4.80 14.38
N PHE A 86 12.25 4.81 14.44
CA PHE A 86 11.37 4.46 13.31
C PHE A 86 9.99 5.09 13.54
N ARG A 87 9.81 6.31 13.03
CA ARG A 87 8.61 7.12 13.26
C ARG A 87 8.06 7.63 11.93
N GLY A 88 6.74 7.58 11.77
CA GLY A 88 6.06 8.15 10.61
C GLY A 88 5.34 9.46 10.95
N SER A 89 5.31 10.37 9.97
CA SER A 89 4.45 11.54 9.98
C SER A 89 3.52 11.47 8.78
N ALA A 90 2.21 11.36 9.00
CA ALA A 90 1.22 11.49 7.94
C ALA A 90 1.30 12.91 7.36
N THR A 91 1.44 13.02 6.04
CA THR A 91 1.62 14.31 5.34
C THR A 91 0.41 14.73 4.53
N SER A 92 -0.55 13.82 4.31
CA SER A 92 -1.79 14.10 3.58
C SER A 92 -3.01 13.97 4.48
N ALA A 93 -4.04 14.79 4.20
CA ALA A 93 -5.35 14.69 4.85
C ALA A 93 -5.95 13.27 4.72
N PHE A 94 -5.81 12.65 3.54
CA PHE A 94 -6.27 11.27 3.29
C PHE A 94 -5.67 10.24 4.25
N SER A 95 -4.40 10.39 4.63
CA SER A 95 -3.75 9.48 5.56
C SER A 95 -4.30 9.62 6.97
N ILE A 96 -4.56 10.86 7.39
CA ILE A 96 -5.16 11.16 8.70
C ILE A 96 -6.59 10.61 8.74
N ASP A 97 -7.37 10.86 7.69
CA ASP A 97 -8.76 10.38 7.59
C ASP A 97 -8.85 8.85 7.59
N LEU A 98 -7.93 8.16 6.89
CA LEU A 98 -7.86 6.70 6.89
C LEU A 98 -7.51 6.17 8.28
N GLN A 99 -6.50 6.76 8.94
CA GLN A 99 -6.10 6.38 10.30
C GLN A 99 -7.28 6.57 11.27
N GLU A 100 -7.90 7.75 11.28
CA GLU A 100 -9.03 8.07 12.16
C GLU A 100 -10.22 7.15 11.92
N GLN A 101 -10.59 6.89 10.65
CA GLN A 101 -11.68 5.99 10.31
C GLN A 101 -11.44 4.57 10.85
N VAL A 102 -10.23 4.03 10.65
CA VAL A 102 -9.89 2.68 11.10
C VAL A 102 -9.87 2.60 12.62
N VAL A 103 -9.20 3.54 13.29
CA VAL A 103 -9.14 3.57 14.77
C VAL A 103 -10.54 3.71 15.35
N THR A 104 -11.36 4.64 14.85
CA THR A 104 -12.74 4.85 15.31
C THR A 104 -13.60 3.59 15.12
N ALA A 105 -13.47 2.91 13.98
CA ALA A 105 -14.21 1.66 13.74
C ALA A 105 -13.80 0.58 14.74
N LEU A 106 -12.49 0.38 14.93
CA LEU A 106 -11.95 -0.63 15.83
C LEU A 106 -12.29 -0.36 17.31
N GLU A 107 -12.28 0.90 17.75
CA GLU A 107 -12.75 1.31 19.09
C GLU A 107 -14.23 0.98 19.32
N ARG A 108 -15.04 1.08 18.26
CA ARG A 108 -16.45 0.67 18.25
C ARG A 108 -16.64 -0.84 18.07
N LYS A 109 -15.55 -1.62 18.10
CA LYS A 109 -15.54 -3.07 17.85
C LYS A 109 -16.15 -3.41 16.48
N MET A 110 -15.84 -2.62 15.46
CA MET A 110 -16.25 -2.88 14.09
C MET A 110 -15.04 -2.84 13.17
N PHE A 111 -15.11 -3.56 12.06
CA PHE A 111 -14.18 -3.31 10.96
C PHE A 111 -14.74 -2.19 10.06
N PRO A 112 -13.88 -1.36 9.45
CA PRO A 112 -14.31 -0.34 8.52
C PRO A 112 -15.02 -0.95 7.31
N GLU A 113 -15.79 -0.11 6.62
CA GLU A 113 -16.44 -0.49 5.37
C GLU A 113 -15.42 -0.85 4.29
N LYS A 114 -15.88 -1.64 3.33
CA LYS A 114 -15.06 -2.08 2.20
C LYS A 114 -14.68 -0.88 1.32
N THR A 115 -13.43 -0.84 0.88
CA THR A 115 -12.93 0.14 -0.08
C THR A 115 -13.78 0.15 -1.37
N PRO A 116 -14.25 1.32 -1.82
CA PRO A 116 -14.96 1.47 -3.10
C PRO A 116 -14.11 1.05 -4.30
N THR A 117 -14.77 0.56 -5.36
CA THR A 117 -14.06 0.07 -6.57
C THR A 117 -13.70 1.22 -7.52
N GLU A 118 -14.40 2.33 -7.39
CA GLU A 118 -14.21 3.59 -8.12
C GLU A 118 -12.87 4.24 -7.71
N ALA A 119 -12.05 4.59 -8.69
CA ALA A 119 -10.67 5.00 -8.46
C ALA A 119 -10.52 6.43 -7.91
N ASP A 120 -11.49 7.30 -8.19
CA ASP A 120 -11.65 8.63 -7.59
C ASP A 120 -11.99 8.59 -6.09
N ALA A 121 -12.51 7.45 -5.60
CA ALA A 121 -12.82 7.23 -4.20
C ALA A 121 -11.67 6.56 -3.41
N TRP A 122 -10.55 6.23 -4.06
CA TRP A 122 -9.42 5.61 -3.36
C TRP A 122 -8.68 6.61 -2.47
N LYS A 123 -8.33 6.14 -1.27
CA LYS A 123 -7.59 6.95 -0.31
C LYS A 123 -6.10 6.79 -0.57
N TRP A 124 -5.45 7.90 -0.92
CA TRP A 124 -4.01 7.93 -1.17
C TRP A 124 -3.24 8.17 0.12
N LEU A 125 -2.48 7.16 0.54
CA LEU A 125 -1.58 7.30 1.67
C LEU A 125 -0.32 8.09 1.27
N HIS A 126 0.08 9.02 2.13
CA HIS A 126 1.40 9.61 2.11
C HIS A 126 1.88 9.80 3.55
N CYS A 127 2.91 9.04 3.92
CA CYS A 127 3.52 9.07 5.25
C CYS A 127 5.04 9.15 5.10
N GLN A 128 5.65 10.16 5.72
CA GLN A 128 7.10 10.30 5.76
C GLN A 128 7.64 9.52 6.95
N ILE A 129 8.44 8.49 6.68
CA ILE A 129 9.10 7.66 7.69
C ILE A 129 10.49 8.22 7.94
N SER A 130 10.77 8.58 9.18
CA SER A 130 12.08 8.99 9.65
C SER A 130 12.77 7.82 10.35
N MET A 131 14.01 7.55 9.97
CA MET A 131 14.83 6.49 10.55
C MET A 131 16.14 7.04 11.08
N ALA A 132 16.45 6.73 12.34
CA ALA A 132 17.74 7.07 12.92
C ALA A 132 18.81 6.07 12.45
N LYS A 133 19.70 6.48 11.54
CA LYS A 133 20.96 5.77 11.27
C LYS A 133 22.07 6.36 12.15
N LYS A 134 23.13 5.58 12.44
CA LYS A 134 24.23 5.94 13.37
C LYS A 134 24.86 7.33 13.15
N LYS A 135 24.74 7.93 11.96
CA LYS A 135 25.33 9.23 11.61
C LYS A 135 24.39 10.18 10.84
N SER A 136 23.15 9.79 10.54
CA SER A 136 22.21 10.61 9.77
C SER A 136 20.77 10.15 10.00
N THR A 137 19.82 11.05 9.85
CA THR A 137 18.40 10.70 9.73
C THR A 137 18.08 10.50 8.24
N GLU A 138 17.55 9.34 7.90
CA GLU A 138 17.05 9.07 6.56
C GLU A 138 15.53 9.20 6.54
N HIS A 139 15.01 9.75 5.46
CA HIS A 139 13.57 9.91 5.25
C HIS A 139 13.12 9.11 4.03
N ILE A 140 12.06 8.35 4.20
CA ILE A 140 11.44 7.51 3.17
C ILE A 140 9.97 7.90 3.07
N ASP A 141 9.46 8.03 1.85
CA ASP A 141 8.04 8.32 1.63
C ASP A 141 7.27 7.02 1.44
N LEU A 142 6.47 6.62 2.42
CA LEU A 142 5.46 5.59 2.23
C LEU A 142 4.28 6.18 1.47
N ILE A 143 4.24 5.92 0.16
CA ILE A 143 3.13 6.29 -0.72
C ILE A 143 2.42 5.00 -1.14
N SER A 144 1.16 4.83 -0.70
CA SER A 144 0.35 3.66 -1.02
C SER A 144 -1.13 4.02 -1.13
N PRO A 145 -1.78 3.90 -2.30
CA PRO A 145 -3.24 3.96 -2.34
C PRO A 145 -3.86 2.73 -1.64
N ASP A 146 -4.98 2.93 -0.94
CA ASP A 146 -5.86 1.84 -0.51
C ASP A 146 -6.71 1.41 -1.69
N PHE A 147 -6.17 0.56 -2.57
CA PHE A 147 -6.89 0.03 -3.73
C PHE A 147 -7.96 -0.97 -3.31
N ALA A 148 -9.11 -0.98 -4.00
CA ALA A 148 -10.06 -2.08 -3.86
C ALA A 148 -9.44 -3.41 -4.32
N GLY A 149 -9.75 -4.49 -3.58
CA GLY A 149 -9.25 -5.83 -3.95
C GLY A 149 -9.83 -6.32 -5.28
N GLU A 150 -11.06 -5.91 -5.61
CA GLU A 150 -11.71 -6.16 -6.89
C GLU A 150 -10.98 -5.46 -8.04
N ALA A 151 -10.61 -4.19 -7.86
CA ALA A 151 -9.87 -3.44 -8.87
C ALA A 151 -8.50 -4.06 -9.16
N ILE A 152 -7.79 -4.48 -8.09
CA ILE A 152 -6.53 -5.25 -8.23
C ILE A 152 -6.79 -6.53 -9.02
N ALA A 153 -7.83 -7.30 -8.68
CA ALA A 153 -8.14 -8.55 -9.38
C ALA A 153 -8.47 -8.32 -10.86
N MET A 154 -9.19 -7.24 -11.19
CA MET A 154 -9.53 -6.87 -12.56
C MET A 154 -8.29 -6.46 -13.34
N GLU A 155 -7.43 -5.61 -12.79
CA GLU A 155 -6.16 -5.20 -13.43
C GLU A 155 -5.23 -6.39 -13.69
N ILE A 156 -5.12 -7.34 -12.75
CA ILE A 156 -4.29 -8.55 -12.95
C ILE A 156 -4.82 -9.41 -14.11
N ASN A 157 -6.15 -9.52 -14.25
CA ASN A 157 -6.75 -10.32 -15.32
C ASN A 157 -6.75 -9.58 -16.67
N GLN A 158 -6.84 -8.25 -16.64
CA GLN A 158 -6.83 -7.38 -17.82
C GLN A 158 -6.01 -6.13 -17.52
N SER A 159 -4.74 -6.16 -17.91
CA SER A 159 -3.83 -5.05 -17.64
C SER A 159 -4.25 -3.78 -18.38
N GLY A 160 -4.11 -2.64 -17.71
CA GLY A 160 -4.51 -1.32 -18.20
C GLY A 160 -5.95 -0.95 -17.88
N MET A 161 -6.70 -1.79 -17.15
CA MET A 161 -8.05 -1.46 -16.70
C MET A 161 -8.04 -0.42 -15.58
N TYR A 162 -7.04 -0.48 -14.70
CA TYR A 162 -6.78 0.51 -13.67
C TYR A 162 -5.32 0.97 -13.78
N PRO A 163 -5.02 1.95 -14.66
CA PRO A 163 -3.65 2.39 -14.93
C PRO A 163 -2.88 2.82 -13.66
N ALA A 164 -3.58 3.39 -12.68
CA ALA A 164 -3.02 3.74 -11.39
C ALA A 164 -2.33 2.56 -10.69
N ILE A 165 -2.94 1.37 -10.72
CA ILE A 165 -2.39 0.16 -10.10
C ILE A 165 -1.10 -0.23 -10.82
N GLY A 166 -1.10 -0.26 -12.15
CA GLY A 166 0.09 -0.58 -12.94
C GLY A 166 1.25 0.38 -12.68
N HIS A 167 1.00 1.68 -12.71
CA HIS A 167 2.02 2.69 -12.43
C HIS A 167 2.55 2.63 -11.00
N VAL A 168 1.66 2.45 -10.01
CA VAL A 168 2.07 2.28 -8.60
C VAL A 168 2.95 1.03 -8.44
N VAL A 169 2.56 -0.10 -9.04
CA VAL A 169 3.38 -1.32 -9.00
C VAL A 169 4.73 -1.08 -9.64
N GLN A 170 4.76 -0.53 -10.85
CA GLN A 170 5.99 -0.27 -11.60
C GLN A 170 6.95 0.67 -10.84
N LYS A 171 6.43 1.69 -10.15
CA LYS A 171 7.22 2.67 -9.40
C LYS A 171 7.66 2.18 -8.02
N SER A 172 7.06 1.09 -7.52
CA SER A 172 7.31 0.58 -6.17
C SER A 172 8.70 -0.04 -6.03
N THR A 173 9.45 0.40 -5.01
CA THR A 173 10.71 -0.23 -4.61
C THR A 173 10.50 -1.37 -3.60
N GLY A 174 9.32 -1.41 -2.97
CA GLY A 174 8.85 -2.53 -2.18
C GLY A 174 7.35 -2.71 -2.26
N LEU A 175 6.88 -3.95 -2.16
CA LEU A 175 5.47 -4.27 -2.17
C LEU A 175 5.13 -5.24 -1.05
N MET A 176 3.98 -5.03 -0.43
CA MET A 176 3.35 -5.95 0.51
C MET A 176 2.16 -6.61 -0.14
N ILE A 177 2.16 -7.94 -0.20
CA ILE A 177 1.04 -8.76 -0.68
C ILE A 177 0.31 -9.29 0.56
N LEU A 178 -0.88 -8.76 0.83
CA LEU A 178 -1.73 -9.22 1.92
C LEU A 178 -2.55 -10.44 1.51
N CYS A 179 -2.47 -11.50 2.29
CA CYS A 179 -3.21 -12.74 2.13
C CYS A 179 -4.04 -13.02 3.39
N ASP A 180 -5.35 -13.23 3.26
CA ASP A 180 -6.18 -13.60 4.42
C ASP A 180 -5.81 -15.01 4.88
N SER A 181 -5.20 -15.16 6.06
CA SER A 181 -4.70 -16.45 6.54
C SER A 181 -5.79 -17.50 6.70
N LEU A 182 -7.01 -17.07 7.08
CA LEU A 182 -8.14 -17.99 7.23
C LEU A 182 -8.57 -18.53 5.88
N ARG A 183 -8.66 -17.66 4.86
CA ARG A 183 -8.99 -18.09 3.49
C ARG A 183 -7.87 -18.89 2.86
N VAL A 184 -6.60 -18.57 3.15
CA VAL A 184 -5.47 -19.38 2.69
C VAL A 184 -5.53 -20.80 3.26
N ARG A 185 -5.90 -20.94 4.53
CA ARG A 185 -6.06 -22.27 5.15
C ARG A 185 -7.28 -23.01 4.62
N ASP A 186 -8.43 -22.34 4.52
CA ASP A 186 -9.71 -23.00 4.28
C ASP A 186 -10.02 -23.13 2.77
N GLU A 187 -9.58 -22.19 1.93
CA GLU A 187 -9.84 -22.09 0.49
C GLU A 187 -8.56 -22.23 -0.37
N GLY A 188 -7.43 -22.64 0.22
CA GLY A 188 -6.05 -22.40 -0.23
C GLY A 188 -5.75 -22.42 -1.72
N SER A 189 -6.38 -23.31 -2.52
CA SER A 189 -6.20 -23.33 -3.97
C SER A 189 -6.57 -22.02 -4.70
N ALA A 190 -7.61 -21.32 -4.25
CA ALA A 190 -8.07 -20.07 -4.87
C ALA A 190 -7.13 -18.90 -4.50
N GLU A 191 -6.75 -18.82 -3.23
CA GLU A 191 -5.81 -17.82 -2.72
C GLU A 191 -4.40 -18.03 -3.28
N ASP A 192 -3.96 -19.28 -3.43
CA ASP A 192 -2.69 -19.64 -4.08
C ASP A 192 -2.65 -19.17 -5.54
N LEU A 193 -3.73 -19.41 -6.30
CA LEU A 193 -3.83 -18.96 -7.68
C LEU A 193 -3.86 -17.43 -7.79
N PHE A 194 -4.63 -16.75 -6.94
CA PHE A 194 -4.66 -15.29 -6.92
C PHE A 194 -3.30 -14.70 -6.56
N GLY A 195 -2.67 -15.19 -5.49
CA GLY A 195 -1.36 -14.75 -5.03
C GLY A 195 -0.28 -14.97 -6.09
N MET A 196 -0.28 -16.12 -6.76
CA MET A 196 0.63 -16.40 -7.89
C MET A 196 0.40 -15.44 -9.06
N LYS A 197 -0.85 -15.16 -9.44
CA LYS A 197 -1.15 -14.20 -10.52
C LYS A 197 -0.70 -12.79 -10.17
N LEU A 198 -0.94 -12.34 -8.93
CA LEU A 198 -0.49 -11.03 -8.45
C LEU A 198 1.04 -10.94 -8.44
N ALA A 199 1.72 -11.96 -7.92
CA ALA A 199 3.18 -12.06 -7.97
C ALA A 199 3.71 -12.02 -9.40
N SER A 200 3.07 -12.74 -10.33
CA SER A 200 3.44 -12.73 -11.74
C SER A 200 3.20 -11.39 -12.42
N TYR A 201 2.14 -10.68 -12.05
CA TYR A 201 1.85 -9.34 -12.54
C TYR A 201 2.95 -8.36 -12.10
N ILE A 202 3.32 -8.38 -10.81
CA ILE A 202 4.41 -7.56 -10.27
C ILE A 202 5.73 -7.85 -11.01
N ALA A 203 6.09 -9.13 -11.15
CA ALA A 203 7.28 -9.53 -11.88
C ALA A 203 7.29 -8.99 -13.32
N GLY A 204 6.15 -9.06 -14.01
CA GLY A 204 5.99 -8.51 -15.36
C GLY A 204 6.19 -6.99 -15.42
N GLN A 205 5.62 -6.24 -14.48
CA GLN A 205 5.78 -4.77 -14.41
C GLN A 205 7.24 -4.34 -14.14
N HIS A 206 8.01 -5.16 -13.43
CA HIS A 206 9.44 -4.94 -13.18
C HIS A 206 10.37 -5.62 -14.21
N GLY A 207 9.83 -6.21 -15.27
CA GLY A 207 10.63 -6.89 -16.29
C GLY A 207 11.43 -8.09 -15.77
N LEU A 208 11.01 -8.69 -14.66
CA LEU A 208 11.68 -9.84 -14.06
C LEU A 208 11.34 -11.11 -14.85
N THR A 209 12.37 -11.83 -15.28
CA THR A 209 12.24 -13.11 -15.98
C THR A 209 12.71 -14.26 -15.10
N THR A 210 12.09 -15.43 -15.23
CA THR A 210 12.49 -16.64 -14.50
C THR A 210 13.83 -17.22 -14.99
N ASP A 211 14.28 -16.81 -16.19
CA ASP A 211 15.24 -17.59 -16.99
C ASP A 211 16.64 -16.97 -17.13
N SER A 212 16.98 -15.90 -16.40
CA SER A 212 18.27 -15.23 -16.62
C SER A 212 19.29 -15.43 -15.49
N ALA A 213 20.43 -16.04 -15.85
CA ALA A 213 21.67 -16.15 -15.08
C ALA A 213 22.36 -14.80 -14.79
N ALA A 214 21.70 -13.67 -15.10
CA ALA A 214 22.18 -12.32 -14.87
C ALA A 214 21.12 -11.54 -14.08
N ARG A 215 20.95 -11.88 -12.80
CA ARG A 215 20.21 -11.09 -11.80
C ARG A 215 20.94 -9.78 -11.48
N LYS A 216 21.15 -8.93 -12.50
CA LYS A 216 21.81 -7.63 -12.34
C LYS A 216 20.90 -6.60 -11.70
N ASP A 217 19.58 -6.79 -11.79
CA ASP A 217 18.60 -5.97 -11.09
C ASP A 217 17.88 -6.83 -10.06
N ALA A 218 17.89 -6.40 -8.79
CA ALA A 218 17.35 -7.18 -7.68
C ALA A 218 15.82 -7.22 -7.67
N GLY A 219 15.18 -6.33 -8.45
CA GLY A 219 13.74 -6.10 -8.43
C GLY A 219 13.29 -5.45 -7.11
N PRO A 220 11.97 -5.25 -6.95
CA PRO A 220 11.42 -4.75 -5.70
C PRO A 220 11.55 -5.77 -4.56
N SER A 221 11.55 -5.29 -3.32
CA SER A 221 11.41 -6.15 -2.14
C SER A 221 9.95 -6.58 -1.94
N ILE A 222 9.68 -7.88 -1.90
CA ILE A 222 8.32 -8.42 -1.79
C ILE A 222 8.08 -9.02 -0.39
N ALA A 223 7.21 -8.39 0.39
CA ALA A 223 6.73 -8.96 1.65
C ALA A 223 5.38 -9.65 1.45
N ILE A 224 5.32 -10.95 1.67
CA ILE A 224 4.05 -11.68 1.70
C ILE A 224 3.55 -11.66 3.14
N VAL A 225 2.40 -11.05 3.40
CA VAL A 225 1.88 -10.84 4.75
C VAL A 225 0.56 -11.59 4.91
N PHE A 226 0.58 -12.66 5.69
CA PHE A 226 -0.64 -13.33 6.11
C PHE A 226 -1.34 -12.45 7.15
N THR A 227 -2.54 -11.98 6.85
CA THR A 227 -3.35 -11.15 7.76
C THR A 227 -4.39 -12.00 8.46
N LYS A 228 -5.02 -11.44 9.52
CA LYS A 228 -6.08 -12.10 10.30
C LYS A 228 -5.61 -13.39 10.99
N CYS A 229 -4.34 -13.43 11.39
CA CYS A 229 -3.75 -14.60 12.01
C CYS A 229 -4.23 -14.86 13.45
N ASP A 230 -5.09 -13.99 14.02
CA ASP A 230 -5.78 -14.25 15.29
C ASP A 230 -6.56 -15.57 15.32
N GLY A 231 -6.99 -16.06 14.15
CA GLY A 231 -7.63 -17.39 14.02
C GLY A 231 -6.76 -18.45 13.32
N CYS A 232 -5.46 -18.19 13.14
CA CYS A 232 -4.54 -19.06 12.40
C CYS A 232 -3.13 -19.02 13.05
N PRO A 233 -2.94 -19.70 14.20
CA PRO A 233 -1.66 -19.72 14.92
C PRO A 233 -0.49 -20.24 14.08
N GLU A 234 -0.74 -21.23 13.22
CA GLU A 234 0.26 -21.82 12.33
C GLU A 234 0.90 -20.80 11.38
N ALA A 235 0.16 -19.76 10.98
CA ALA A 235 0.71 -18.66 10.18
C ALA A 235 1.64 -17.77 11.01
N ILE A 236 1.37 -17.57 12.31
CA ILE A 236 2.20 -16.77 13.23
C ILE A 236 3.50 -17.49 13.56
N GLU A 237 3.43 -18.79 13.84
CA GLU A 237 4.59 -19.60 14.27
C GLU A 237 5.66 -19.69 13.18
N ASP A 238 5.27 -19.98 11.94
CA ASP A 238 6.18 -20.09 10.80
C ASP A 238 5.47 -19.68 9.49
N PRO A 239 5.45 -18.36 9.16
CA PRO A 239 4.77 -17.86 7.97
C PRO A 239 5.28 -18.50 6.67
N ALA A 240 6.58 -18.81 6.58
CA ALA A 240 7.17 -19.40 5.39
C ALA A 240 6.72 -20.86 5.21
N ARG A 241 6.70 -21.64 6.29
CA ARG A 241 6.17 -23.01 6.25
C ARG A 241 4.67 -23.03 6.01
N PHE A 242 3.93 -22.09 6.58
CA PHE A 242 2.50 -21.93 6.31
C PHE A 242 2.25 -21.66 4.82
N ALA A 243 3.03 -20.77 4.20
CA ALA A 243 2.97 -20.50 2.76
C ALA A 243 3.32 -21.74 1.92
N ALA A 244 4.37 -22.47 2.26
CA ALA A 244 4.78 -23.67 1.54
C ALA A 244 3.70 -24.76 1.56
N ASN A 245 2.96 -24.88 2.66
CA ASN A 245 1.92 -25.89 2.83
C ASN A 245 0.59 -25.49 2.17
N ASN A 246 0.18 -24.22 2.25
CA ASN A 246 -1.16 -23.78 1.85
C ASN A 246 -1.20 -23.02 0.52
N THR A 247 -0.09 -22.41 0.11
CA THR A 247 0.06 -21.68 -1.17
C THR A 247 1.35 -22.10 -1.90
N PRO A 248 1.50 -23.40 -2.23
CA PRO A 248 2.77 -23.92 -2.77
C PRO A 248 3.15 -23.28 -4.11
N ARG A 249 2.19 -22.88 -4.96
CA ARG A 249 2.50 -22.27 -6.26
C ARG A 249 3.03 -20.86 -6.10
N MET A 250 2.36 -20.04 -5.28
CA MET A 250 2.84 -18.70 -4.95
C MET A 250 4.19 -18.76 -4.25
N PHE A 251 4.36 -19.66 -3.28
CA PHE A 251 5.62 -19.84 -2.54
C PHE A 251 6.79 -20.15 -3.48
N GLU A 252 6.64 -21.16 -4.35
CA GLU A 252 7.67 -21.54 -5.32
C GLU A 252 7.93 -20.44 -6.35
N TYR A 253 6.88 -19.76 -6.80
CA TYR A 253 7.01 -18.64 -7.74
C TYR A 253 7.84 -17.51 -7.14
N CYS A 254 7.51 -17.06 -5.93
CA CYS A 254 8.24 -15.99 -5.25
C CYS A 254 9.72 -16.36 -5.06
N ARG A 255 9.99 -17.60 -4.65
CA ARG A 255 11.36 -18.10 -4.44
C ARG A 255 12.22 -18.09 -5.69
N ARG A 256 11.62 -18.38 -6.85
CA ARG A 256 12.32 -18.45 -8.13
C ARG A 256 12.52 -17.05 -8.74
N THR A 257 11.49 -16.21 -8.63
CA THR A 257 11.39 -14.94 -9.34
C THR A 257 11.99 -13.76 -8.57
N PHE A 258 11.73 -13.66 -7.27
CA PHE A 258 12.17 -12.50 -6.48
C PHE A 258 13.39 -12.83 -5.63
N THR A 259 14.46 -12.04 -5.80
CA THR A 259 15.68 -12.21 -4.98
C THR A 259 15.41 -11.77 -3.53
N ASN A 260 14.68 -10.67 -3.36
CA ASN A 260 14.33 -10.11 -2.07
C ASN A 260 12.86 -10.36 -1.78
N HIS A 261 12.54 -11.49 -1.15
CA HIS A 261 11.20 -11.78 -0.65
C HIS A 261 11.24 -12.38 0.75
N ASN A 262 10.18 -12.16 1.53
CA ASN A 262 10.02 -12.79 2.83
C ASN A 262 8.54 -12.94 3.21
N PHE A 263 8.25 -13.85 4.13
CA PHE A 263 6.91 -14.16 4.61
C PHE A 263 6.72 -13.65 6.03
N PHE A 264 5.59 -13.04 6.29
CA PHE A 264 5.23 -12.42 7.56
C PHE A 264 3.80 -12.82 7.94
N ALA A 265 3.51 -12.70 9.24
CA ALA A 265 2.16 -12.81 9.77
C ALA A 265 1.80 -11.53 10.49
N ALA A 266 0.57 -11.11 10.34
CA ALA A 266 0.01 -9.93 10.95
C ALA A 266 -1.40 -10.20 11.49
N SER A 267 -1.67 -9.67 12.66
CA SER A 267 -3.02 -9.59 13.20
C SER A 267 -3.29 -8.21 13.76
N VAL A 268 -4.56 -7.83 13.71
CA VAL A 268 -5.08 -6.56 14.22
C VAL A 268 -5.83 -6.77 15.52
N ALA A 269 -6.66 -7.81 15.54
CA ALA A 269 -7.36 -8.24 16.74
C ALA A 269 -6.53 -9.30 17.46
N GLY A 270 -6.64 -9.40 18.78
CA GLY A 270 -6.11 -10.58 19.48
C GLY A 270 -7.09 -11.75 19.45
N SER A 271 -8.37 -11.45 19.26
CA SER A 271 -9.40 -12.43 18.92
C SER A 271 -10.58 -11.74 18.23
N SER A 272 -11.30 -12.49 17.40
CA SER A 272 -12.50 -12.00 16.72
C SER A 272 -13.58 -13.07 16.66
N GLY A 273 -14.82 -12.62 16.52
CA GLY A 273 -15.98 -13.47 16.35
C GLY A 273 -16.83 -13.04 15.17
N THR A 274 -17.82 -13.86 14.83
CA THR A 274 -18.81 -13.56 13.80
C THR A 274 -20.16 -13.35 14.47
N LEU A 275 -20.78 -12.20 14.23
CA LEU A 275 -22.16 -11.92 14.62
C LEU A 275 -23.07 -12.05 13.40
N ALA A 276 -24.19 -12.74 13.55
CA ALA A 276 -25.25 -12.74 12.54
C ALA A 276 -26.31 -11.72 12.93
N ASP A 277 -26.71 -10.85 11.99
CA ASP A 277 -27.86 -9.97 12.19
C ASP A 277 -29.20 -10.72 12.00
N SER A 278 -30.32 -10.01 12.19
CA SER A 278 -31.67 -10.57 12.02
C SER A 278 -31.96 -11.07 10.60
N ASN A 279 -31.17 -10.64 9.61
CA ASN A 279 -31.28 -11.03 8.21
C ASN A 279 -30.30 -12.17 7.87
N GLY A 280 -29.58 -12.72 8.85
CA GLY A 280 -28.57 -13.76 8.67
C GLY A 280 -27.25 -13.24 8.08
N ARG A 281 -27.08 -11.92 7.95
CA ARG A 281 -25.83 -11.33 7.48
C ARG A 281 -24.77 -11.48 8.57
N GLN A 282 -23.72 -12.21 8.23
CA GLN A 282 -22.58 -12.40 9.11
C GLN A 282 -21.62 -11.20 9.02
N THR A 283 -21.27 -10.64 10.17
CA THR A 283 -20.32 -9.54 10.32
C THR A 283 -19.24 -9.96 11.31
N ARG A 284 -17.97 -9.83 10.92
CA ARG A 284 -16.86 -10.09 11.83
C ARG A 284 -16.71 -8.91 12.79
N MET A 285 -16.49 -9.19 14.06
CA MET A 285 -16.28 -8.20 15.12
C MET A 285 -14.99 -8.56 15.89
N PRO A 286 -14.07 -7.59 16.09
CA PRO A 286 -12.94 -7.79 16.99
C PRO A 286 -13.42 -7.75 18.45
N PHE A 287 -12.97 -8.69 19.28
CA PHE A 287 -13.28 -8.66 20.72
C PHE A 287 -12.37 -7.69 21.47
N HIS A 288 -11.09 -7.67 21.09
CA HIS A 288 -10.11 -6.71 21.56
C HIS A 288 -9.05 -6.42 20.49
N ILE A 289 -8.50 -5.20 20.51
CA ILE A 289 -7.47 -4.75 19.57
C ILE A 289 -6.09 -5.09 20.15
N GLN A 290 -5.31 -5.85 19.41
CA GLN A 290 -3.97 -6.27 19.79
C GLN A 290 -3.12 -6.44 18.51
N PRO A 291 -2.63 -5.33 17.94
CA PRO A 291 -1.84 -5.39 16.72
C PRO A 291 -0.55 -6.18 16.94
N GLN A 292 -0.26 -7.12 16.04
CA GLN A 292 0.93 -7.94 16.03
C GLN A 292 1.42 -8.05 14.58
N GLY A 293 2.72 -7.91 14.33
CA GLY A 293 3.29 -8.17 13.01
C GLY A 293 2.97 -7.13 11.92
N VAL A 294 2.34 -6.01 12.28
CA VAL A 294 1.92 -4.98 11.31
C VAL A 294 3.10 -4.13 10.82
N LEU A 295 4.11 -3.89 11.64
CA LEU A 295 5.20 -2.95 11.33
C LEU A 295 6.42 -3.63 10.68
N GLU A 296 6.60 -4.91 10.99
CA GLU A 296 7.75 -5.74 10.65
C GLU A 296 7.96 -5.88 9.14
N PRO A 297 6.92 -6.07 8.30
CA PRO A 297 7.10 -6.12 6.84
C PRO A 297 7.66 -4.83 6.27
N LEU A 298 7.17 -3.68 6.74
CA LEU A 298 7.64 -2.35 6.32
C LEU A 298 9.10 -2.15 6.71
N ARG A 299 9.45 -2.44 7.97
CA ARG A 299 10.84 -2.35 8.44
C ARG A 299 11.78 -3.23 7.62
N TRP A 300 11.34 -4.43 7.26
CA TRP A 300 12.13 -5.34 6.44
C TRP A 300 12.34 -4.80 5.02
N ILE A 301 11.28 -4.33 4.34
CA ILE A 301 11.35 -3.72 3.00
C ILE A 301 12.32 -2.55 3.02
N VAL A 302 12.12 -1.63 3.95
CA VAL A 302 12.93 -0.43 4.09
C VAL A 302 14.39 -0.74 4.41
N GLY A 303 14.64 -1.82 5.17
CA GLY A 303 15.99 -2.28 5.47
C GLY A 303 16.72 -2.96 4.30
N GLN A 304 16.05 -3.26 3.19
CA GLN A 304 16.69 -3.82 1.99
C GLN A 304 17.31 -2.75 1.07
N GLY A 305 16.95 -1.46 1.25
CA GLY A 305 17.26 -0.37 0.32
C GLY A 305 18.38 0.60 0.72
#